data_AF-A0A7K3ERU6-F1
#
_entry.id   AF-A0A7K3ERU6-F1
#
_cell.length_a   1.000
_cell.length_b   1.000
_cell.length_c   1.000
_cell.angle_alpha   90.00
_cell.angle_beta   90.00
_cell.angle_gamma   90.00
#
_symmetry.space_group_name_H-M   'P 1'
#
loop_
_entity.id
_entity.type
_entity.pdbx_description
1 polymer ?
#
loop_
_entity_poly.entity_id
_entity_poly.type
_entity_poly.pdbx_seq_one_letter_code
_entity_poly.pdbx_strand_id
1 'polypeptide(L)' 'MQDSPGGDARIALDLVLTVRHDGHGGVADDLADPAGLAAWVRARPGLVPDADGADLAAVREVRAAAR' A
#
# COMPACT_ATOMS: atom_id res chain seq x y z
N MET A 1 7.08 -9.26 -26.56
CA MET A 1 7.10 -9.94 -25.25
C MET A 1 6.75 -8.87 -24.23
N GLN A 2 5.51 -8.86 -23.74
CA GLN A 2 5.16 -7.95 -22.64
C GLN A 2 5.76 -8.59 -21.39
N ASP A 3 6.83 -8.01 -20.85
CA ASP A 3 7.29 -8.41 -19.53
C ASP A 3 6.16 -8.07 -18.56
N SER A 4 5.50 -9.11 -18.06
CA SER A 4 4.57 -8.92 -16.96
C SER A 4 5.36 -8.30 -15.80
N PRO A 5 4.94 -7.15 -15.25
CA PRO A 5 5.65 -6.55 -14.12
C PRO A 5 5.79 -7.60 -13.02
N GLY A 6 7.00 -7.76 -12.47
CA GLY A 6 7.28 -8.69 -11.37
C GLY A 6 6.35 -8.45 -10.17
N GLY A 7 6.33 -9.38 -9.21
CA GLY A 7 5.49 -9.30 -8.01
C GLY A 7 5.57 -7.93 -7.33
N ASP A 8 6.78 -7.45 -7.10
CA ASP A 8 7.06 -6.17 -6.44
C ASP A 8 6.47 -4.97 -7.18
N ALA A 9 6.55 -4.96 -8.51
CA ALA A 9 5.99 -3.87 -9.33
C ALA A 9 4.46 -3.87 -9.29
N ARG A 10 3.83 -5.05 -9.22
CA ARG A 10 2.37 -5.16 -9.02
C ARG A 10 1.96 -4.68 -7.62
N ILE A 11 2.71 -5.04 -6.59
CA ILE A 11 2.48 -4.56 -5.21
C ILE A 11 2.61 -3.04 -5.14
N ALA A 12 3.68 -2.48 -5.69
CA ALA A 12 3.94 -1.04 -5.67
C ALA A 12 2.85 -0.27 -6.43
N LEU A 13 2.44 -0.74 -7.61
CA LEU A 13 1.34 -0.14 -8.36
C LEU A 13 0.04 -0.18 -7.57
N ASP A 14 -0.31 -1.33 -7.00
CA ASP A 14 -1.54 -1.48 -6.24
C ASP A 14 -1.55 -0.63 -4.96
N LEU A 15 -0.39 -0.44 -4.33
CA LEU A 15 -0.20 0.49 -3.21
C LEU A 15 -0.40 1.94 -3.63
N VAL A 16 0.19 2.38 -4.76
CA VAL A 16 0.06 3.76 -5.26
C VAL A 16 -1.38 4.07 -5.65
N LEU A 17 -2.12 3.12 -6.23
CA LEU A 17 -3.52 3.30 -6.62
C LEU A 17 -4.47 3.56 -5.44
N THR A 18 -4.03 3.33 -4.20
CA THR A 18 -4.81 3.66 -3.00
C THR A 18 -4.66 5.11 -2.56
N VAL A 19 -3.70 5.87 -3.11
CA VAL A 19 -3.53 7.31 -2.83
C VAL A 19 -4.63 8.07 -3.58
N ARG A 20 -5.59 8.64 -2.84
CA ARG A 20 -6.72 9.40 -3.42
C ARG A 20 -6.53 10.88 -3.11
N HIS A 21 -6.98 11.77 -4.00
CA HIS A 21 -7.09 13.19 -3.64
C HIS A 21 -8.34 13.44 -2.79
N ASP A 22 -8.22 14.28 -1.78
CA ASP A 22 -9.32 14.65 -0.88
C ASP A 22 -10.20 15.80 -1.41
N GLY A 23 -9.87 16.32 -2.60
CA GLY A 23 -10.57 17.45 -3.23
C GLY A 23 -10.21 18.83 -2.66
N HIS A 24 -9.35 18.92 -1.65
CA HIS A 24 -8.92 20.15 -0.97
C HIS A 24 -7.43 20.45 -1.18
N GLY A 25 -6.81 19.78 -2.16
CA GLY A 25 -5.39 19.87 -2.43
C GLY A 25 -4.53 18.91 -1.59
N GLY A 26 -5.16 18.03 -0.81
CA GLY A 26 -4.50 17.00 -0.03
C GLY A 26 -4.71 15.59 -0.58
N VAL A 27 -4.27 14.61 0.21
CA VAL A 27 -4.38 13.18 -0.07
C VAL A 27 -5.25 12.53 1.00
N ALA A 28 -6.31 11.86 0.59
CA ALA A 28 -7.05 10.91 1.39
C ALA A 28 -6.31 9.57 1.36
N ASP A 29 -5.74 9.18 2.50
CA ASP A 29 -4.98 7.95 2.67
C ASP A 29 -5.64 7.01 3.68
N ASP A 30 -6.48 6.12 3.16
CA ASP A 30 -7.18 5.10 3.95
C ASP A 30 -6.20 4.04 4.55
N LEU A 31 -4.94 4.00 4.10
CA LEU A 31 -3.91 3.08 4.59
C LEU A 31 -2.98 3.71 5.65
N ALA A 32 -3.18 5.00 5.99
CA ALA A 32 -2.52 5.61 7.14
C ALA A 32 -3.02 5.01 8.47
N ASP A 33 -4.22 4.44 8.47
CA ASP A 33 -4.78 3.68 9.58
C ASP A 33 -4.22 2.24 9.64
N PRO A 34 -3.71 1.77 10.81
CA PRO A 34 -3.18 0.42 10.96
C PRO A 34 -4.18 -0.68 10.58
N ALA A 35 -5.47 -0.54 10.92
CA ALA A 35 -6.46 -1.56 10.62
C ALA A 35 -6.80 -1.58 9.13
N GLY A 36 -6.86 -0.40 8.50
CA GLY A 36 -6.99 -0.23 7.04
C GLY A 36 -5.87 -0.93 6.28
N LEU A 37 -4.61 -0.71 6.67
CA LEU A 37 -3.46 -1.37 6.04
C LEU A 37 -3.49 -2.90 6.23
N ALA A 38 -3.75 -3.38 7.44
CA ALA A 38 -3.85 -4.82 7.70
C ALA A 38 -4.98 -5.49 6.89
N ALA A 39 -6.12 -4.81 6.74
CA ALA A 39 -7.22 -5.30 5.90
C ALA A 39 -6.83 -5.35 4.41
N TRP A 40 -6.11 -4.34 3.92
CA TRP A 40 -5.64 -4.26 2.54
C TRP A 40 -4.66 -5.39 2.19
N VAL A 41 -3.72 -5.71 3.10
CA VAL A 41 -2.77 -6.82 2.94
C VAL A 41 -3.51 -8.16 2.89
N ARG A 42 -4.42 -8.42 3.83
CA ARG A 42 -5.19 -9.69 3.87
C ARG A 42 -6.05 -9.92 2.63
N ALA A 43 -6.50 -8.87 1.96
CA ALA A 43 -7.28 -8.97 0.73
C ALA A 43 -6.45 -9.43 -0.50
N ARG A 44 -5.12 -9.57 -0.38
CA ARG A 44 -4.19 -9.83 -1.49
C ARG A 44 -3.34 -11.09 -1.27
N PRO A 45 -3.96 -12.25 -1.05
CA PRO A 45 -3.22 -13.49 -0.81
C PRO A 45 -2.34 -13.83 -2.01
N GLY A 46 -1.06 -14.15 -1.75
CA GLY A 46 -0.08 -14.54 -2.77
C GLY A 46 0.50 -13.38 -3.58
N LEU A 47 -0.02 -12.16 -3.43
CA LEU A 47 0.59 -10.95 -3.97
C LEU A 47 1.44 -10.25 -2.92
N VAL A 48 0.94 -10.13 -1.69
CA VAL A 48 1.70 -9.55 -0.56
C VAL A 48 2.21 -10.70 0.32
N PRO A 49 3.50 -10.72 0.71
CA PRO A 49 4.01 -11.69 1.67
C PRO A 49 3.33 -11.52 3.03
N ASP A 50 3.36 -12.57 3.84
CA ASP A 50 2.84 -12.49 5.21
C ASP A 50 3.64 -11.45 5.98
N ALA A 51 2.93 -10.51 6.61
CA ALA A 51 3.51 -9.31 7.20
C ALA A 51 3.01 -9.14 8.64
N ASP A 52 3.94 -8.89 9.55
CA ASP A 52 3.61 -8.69 10.96
C ASP A 52 3.37 -7.21 11.29
N GLY A 53 3.09 -6.92 12.57
CA GLY A 53 2.84 -5.54 13.01
C GLY A 53 4.00 -4.57 12.78
N ALA A 54 5.25 -5.05 12.81
CA ALA A 54 6.43 -4.23 12.58
C ALA A 54 6.59 -3.90 11.08
N ASP A 55 6.34 -4.88 10.21
CA ASP A 55 6.34 -4.67 8.75
C ASP A 55 5.29 -3.62 8.34
N LEU A 56 4.06 -3.75 8.88
CA LEU A 56 2.98 -2.80 8.61
C LEU A 56 3.32 -1.39 9.13
N ALA A 57 4.03 -1.28 10.26
CA ALA A 57 4.49 0.00 10.77
C ALA A 57 5.53 0.62 9.82
N ALA A 58 6.50 -0.15 9.34
CA ALA A 58 7.52 0.33 8.40
C ALA A 58 6.91 0.84 7.08
N VAL A 59 5.92 0.13 6.53
CA VAL A 59 5.20 0.57 5.33
C VAL A 59 4.48 1.91 5.56
N ARG A 60 3.85 2.09 6.73
CA ARG A 60 3.18 3.35 7.08
C ARG A 60 4.15 4.51 7.21
N GLU A 61 5.34 4.29 7.77
CA GLU A 61 6.38 5.31 7.86
C GLU A 61 6.89 5.73 6.47
N VAL A 62 7.20 4.77 5.59
CA VAL A 62 7.62 5.06 4.21
C VAL A 62 6.55 5.87 3.47
N ARG A 63 5.28 5.48 3.64
CA ARG A 63 4.15 6.16 3.01
C ARG A 63 3.93 7.57 3.56
N ALA A 64 4.11 7.75 4.87
CA ALA A 64 4.05 9.05 5.51
C ALA A 64 5.19 10.00 5.10
N ALA A 65 6.32 9.45 4.65
CA ALA A 65 7.45 10.22 4.12
C ALA A 65 7.32 10.57 2.63
N ALA A 66 6.48 9.85 1.88
CA ALA A 66 6.28 10.07 0.44
C ALA A 66 5.24 11.14 0.10
N ARG A 67 4.46 11.60 1.08
CA ARG A 67 3.52 12.72 0.99
C ARG A 67 4.21 14.05 1.28
#